data_AF-A0AAW8KY04-F1
#
_entry.id   AF-A0AAW8KY04-F1
#
_cell.length_a   1.000
_cell.length_b   1.000
_cell.length_c   1.000
_cell.angle_alpha   90.00
_cell.angle_beta   90.00
_cell.angle_gamma   90.00
#
_symmetry.space_group_name_H-M   'P 1'
#
loop_
_entity.id
_entity.type
_entity.pdbx_description
1 polymer ?
#
loop_
_entity_poly.entity_id
_entity_poly.type
_entity_poly.pdbx_seq_one_letter_code
_entity_poly.pdbx_strand_id
1 'polypeptide(L)'
;VHPISALVIGGAAGAMFVYLFTYTQNKLKVDDVLGVWPLHGVCGAFGGIAVGLFGQQWLGGLGGVSFISQLIGTALAIAIALAGGFIV
;
A
#
# COMPACT_ATOMS: atom_id res chain seq x y z
N VAL A 1 5.29 -13.61 4.33
CA VAL A 1 6.48 -12.83 4.73
C VAL A 1 6.98 -13.34 6.09
N HIS A 2 8.25 -13.15 6.44
CA HIS A 2 8.77 -13.45 7.79
C HIS A 2 8.09 -12.56 8.85
N PRO A 3 7.87 -13.00 10.11
CA PRO A 3 7.24 -12.17 11.14
C PRO A 3 7.92 -10.81 11.39
N ILE A 4 9.25 -10.76 11.37
CA ILE A 4 9.99 -9.50 11.49
C ILE A 4 9.68 -8.57 10.31
N SER A 5 9.62 -9.10 9.09
CA SER A 5 9.25 -8.33 7.91
C SER A 5 7.80 -7.84 7.99
N ALA A 6 6.89 -8.65 8.54
CA ALA A 6 5.51 -8.22 8.80
C ALA A 6 5.45 -7.04 9.77
N LEU A 7 6.25 -7.07 10.85
CA LEU A 7 6.36 -5.97 11.80
C LEU A 7 6.89 -4.69 11.13
N VAL A 8 7.91 -4.80 10.28
CA VAL A 8 8.46 -3.66 9.53
C VAL A 8 7.42 -3.07 8.57
N ILE A 9 6.72 -3.92 7.81
CA ILE A 9 5.66 -3.48 6.88
C ILE A 9 4.54 -2.79 7.65
N GLY A 10 4.04 -3.40 8.73
CA GLY A 10 2.96 -2.85 9.54
C GLY A 10 3.34 -1.53 10.21
N GLY A 11 4.55 -1.46 10.78
CA GLY A 11 5.08 -0.23 11.40
C GLY A 11 5.22 0.92 10.40
N ALA A 12 5.78 0.64 9.22
CA ALA A 12 5.90 1.62 8.15
C ALA A 12 4.53 2.09 7.63
N ALA A 13 3.60 1.16 7.41
CA ALA A 13 2.23 1.47 6.99
C ALA A 13 1.47 2.30 8.04
N GLY A 14 1.65 2.01 9.33
CA GLY A 14 1.04 2.79 10.42
C GLY A 14 1.56 4.22 10.47
N ALA A 15 2.88 4.42 10.41
CA ALA A 15 3.48 5.75 10.38
C ALA A 15 3.05 6.54 9.13
N MET A 16 3.01 5.87 7.98
CA MET A 16 2.58 6.46 6.71
C MET A 16 1.11 6.89 6.75
N PHE A 17 0.21 6.07 7.31
CA PHE A 17 -1.19 6.40 7.47
C PHE A 17 -1.38 7.67 8.31
N VAL A 18 -0.76 7.75 9.49
CA VAL A 18 -0.91 8.92 10.38
C VAL A 18 -0.46 10.21 9.69
N TYR A 19 0.69 10.16 9.01
CA TYR A 19 1.21 11.30 8.27
C TYR A 19 0.29 11.70 7.11
N LEU A 20 -0.09 10.74 6.26
CA LEU A 20 -0.89 11.00 5.06
C LEU A 20 -2.33 11.40 5.38
N PHE A 21 -2.93 10.84 6.42
CA PHE A 21 -4.24 11.26 6.90
C PHE A 21 -4.22 12.72 7.33
N THR A 22 -3.26 13.09 8.18
CA THR A 22 -3.05 14.48 8.63
C THR A 22 -2.78 15.41 7.44
N TYR A 23 -1.96 14.98 6.48
CA TYR A 23 -1.64 15.76 5.28
C TYR A 23 -2.87 15.96 4.38
N THR A 24 -3.64 14.90 4.13
CA THR A 24 -4.85 14.93 3.29
C THR A 24 -5.89 15.88 3.87
N GLN A 25 -6.15 15.78 5.18
CA GLN A 25 -7.12 16.62 5.87
C GLN A 25 -6.65 18.09 6.00
N ASN A 26 -5.41 18.30 6.45
CA ASN A 26 -4.97 19.66 6.83
C ASN A 26 -4.35 20.46 5.67
N LYS A 27 -3.68 19.79 4.72
CA LYS A 27 -2.99 20.44 3.61
C LYS A 27 -3.77 20.34 2.31
N LEU A 28 -4.24 19.14 1.95
CA LEU A 28 -5.03 18.98 0.72
C LEU A 28 -6.49 19.43 0.88
N LYS A 29 -6.98 19.54 2.13
CA LYS A 29 -8.36 19.92 2.44
C LYS A 29 -9.39 19.01 1.75
N VAL A 30 -9.04 17.73 1.59
CA VAL A 30 -9.94 16.70 1.08
C VAL A 30 -10.66 16.06 2.26
N ASP A 31 -11.99 16.10 2.24
CA ASP A 31 -12.85 15.55 3.28
C ASP A 31 -12.98 14.02 3.16
N ASP A 32 -11.90 13.32 3.47
CA ASP A 32 -11.87 11.87 3.61
C ASP A 32 -12.05 11.48 5.09
N VAL A 33 -13.29 11.50 5.56
CA VAL A 33 -13.65 11.35 6.99
C VAL A 33 -13.16 10.05 7.64
N LEU A 34 -13.04 8.97 6.86
CA LEU A 34 -12.56 7.67 7.35
C LEU A 34 -11.08 7.44 7.04
N GLY A 35 -10.43 8.33 6.29
CA GLY A 35 -9.05 8.16 5.84
C GLY A 35 -8.89 6.98 4.87
N VAL A 36 -9.91 6.69 4.06
CA VAL A 36 -9.89 5.55 3.12
C VAL A 36 -8.77 5.69 2.10
N TRP A 37 -8.53 6.90 1.60
CA TRP A 37 -7.47 7.16 0.63
C TRP A 37 -6.07 6.90 1.22
N PRO A 38 -5.66 7.53 2.34
CA PRO A 38 -4.39 7.23 2.98
C PRO A 38 -4.23 5.77 3.41
N LEU A 39 -5.28 5.16 3.97
CA LEU A 39 -5.21 3.79 4.50
C LEU A 39 -5.28 2.72 3.41
N HIS A 40 -6.38 2.67 2.67
CA HIS A 40 -6.61 1.60 1.69
C HIS A 40 -5.90 1.88 0.37
N GLY A 41 -5.89 3.14 -0.09
CA GLY A 41 -5.18 3.53 -1.30
C GLY A 41 -3.67 3.42 -1.13
N VAL A 42 -3.10 4.25 -0.25
CA VAL A 42 -1.63 4.36 -0.15
C VAL A 42 -1.01 3.23 0.66
N CYS A 43 -1.48 2.93 1.88
CA CYS A 43 -0.91 1.82 2.65
C CYS A 43 -1.21 0.45 2.01
N GLY A 44 -2.34 0.30 1.34
CA GLY A 44 -2.65 -0.90 0.54
C GLY A 44 -1.68 -1.10 -0.62
N ALA A 45 -1.41 -0.05 -1.41
CA ALA A 45 -0.43 -0.11 -2.50
C ALA A 45 0.98 -0.44 -1.99
N PHE A 46 1.41 0.21 -0.90
CA PHE A 46 2.68 -0.10 -0.25
C PHE A 46 2.74 -1.57 0.20
N GLY A 47 1.70 -2.09 0.84
CA GLY A 47 1.63 -3.48 1.28
C GLY A 47 1.75 -4.47 0.12
N GLY A 48 1.05 -4.22 -0.99
CA GLY A 48 1.13 -5.06 -2.20
C GLY A 48 2.55 -5.15 -2.76
N ILE A 49 3.20 -3.99 -2.93
CA ILE A 49 4.60 -3.94 -3.38
C ILE A 49 5.54 -4.60 -2.36
N ALA A 50 5.33 -4.35 -1.07
CA ALA A 50 6.16 -4.86 0.00
C ALA A 50 6.11 -6.40 0.11
N VAL A 51 4.96 -7.03 -0.15
CA VAL A 51 4.86 -8.50 -0.24
C VAL A 51 5.68 -9.05 -1.40
N GLY A 52 5.79 -8.32 -2.51
CA GLY A 52 6.69 -8.67 -3.62
C GLY A 52 8.17 -8.72 -3.20
N LEU A 53 8.58 -7.85 -2.28
CA LEU A 53 9.95 -7.79 -1.78
C LEU A 53 10.17 -8.74 -0.59
N PHE A 54 9.42 -8.60 0.50
CA PHE A 54 9.57 -9.39 1.71
C PHE A 54 9.00 -10.83 1.60
N GLY A 55 8.38 -11.15 0.48
CA GLY A 55 7.98 -12.52 0.11
C GLY A 55 9.13 -13.37 -0.41
N GLN A 56 10.27 -12.76 -0.76
CA GLN A 56 11.43 -13.48 -1.29
C GLN A 56 12.06 -14.41 -0.23
N GLN A 57 12.51 -15.59 -0.67
CA GLN A 57 13.06 -16.62 0.24
C GLN A 57 14.30 -16.15 1.00
N TRP A 58 15.16 -15.36 0.35
CA TRP A 58 16.38 -14.81 0.96
C TRP A 58 16.09 -13.76 2.04
N LEU A 59 14.85 -13.23 2.11
CA LEU A 59 14.35 -12.37 3.19
C LEU A 59 13.51 -13.12 4.23
N GLY A 60 13.57 -14.46 4.24
CA GLY A 60 12.78 -15.32 5.13
C GLY A 60 11.30 -15.43 4.73
N GLY A 61 10.95 -15.04 3.50
CA GLY A 61 9.64 -15.26 2.92
C GLY A 61 9.44 -16.71 2.45
N LEU A 62 8.20 -17.08 2.16
CA LEU A 62 7.85 -18.43 1.68
C LEU A 62 8.25 -18.66 0.21
N GLY A 63 8.64 -17.61 -0.53
CA GLY A 63 8.83 -17.68 -1.98
C GLY A 63 7.50 -17.73 -2.74
N GLY A 64 7.58 -17.98 -4.05
CA GLY A 64 6.39 -18.06 -4.92
C GLY A 64 5.72 -16.71 -5.23
N VAL A 65 6.30 -15.60 -4.77
CA VAL A 65 5.83 -14.25 -5.05
C VAL A 65 6.81 -13.56 -6.01
N SER A 66 6.29 -13.07 -7.14
CA SER A 66 7.05 -12.26 -8.09
C SER A 66 6.93 -10.78 -7.75
N PHE A 67 8.07 -10.11 -7.52
CA PHE A 67 8.10 -8.66 -7.30
C PHE A 67 7.51 -7.89 -8.49
N ILE A 68 7.88 -8.28 -9.71
CA ILE A 68 7.37 -7.65 -10.94
C ILE A 68 5.85 -7.82 -11.05
N SER A 69 5.32 -8.99 -10.69
CA SER A 69 3.87 -9.23 -10.71
C SER A 69 3.13 -8.37 -9.68
N GLN A 70 3.69 -8.20 -8.47
CA GLN A 70 3.11 -7.30 -7.47
C GLN A 70 3.17 -5.84 -7.92
N LEU A 71 4.29 -5.40 -8.49
CA LEU A 71 4.43 -4.03 -8.99
C LEU A 71 3.42 -3.71 -10.11
N ILE A 72 3.36 -4.57 -11.13
CA ILE A 72 2.42 -4.41 -12.26
C ILE A 72 0.98 -4.53 -11.77
N GLY A 73 0.68 -5.53 -10.94
CA GLY A 73 -0.66 -5.74 -10.38
C GLY A 73 -1.15 -4.54 -9.56
N THR A 74 -0.31 -3.98 -8.69
CA THR A 74 -0.62 -2.77 -7.93
C THR A 74 -0.83 -1.56 -8.85
N ALA A 75 0.05 -1.35 -9.84
CA ALA A 75 -0.09 -0.25 -10.78
C ALA A 75 -1.38 -0.34 -11.61
N LEU A 76 -1.72 -1.53 -12.10
CA LEU A 76 -2.96 -1.79 -12.83
C LEU A 76 -4.19 -1.57 -11.94
N ALA A 77 -4.17 -2.06 -10.70
CA ALA A 77 -5.26 -1.84 -9.75
C ALA A 77 -5.49 -0.34 -9.49
N ILE A 78 -4.41 0.44 -9.30
CA ILE A 78 -4.48 1.89 -9.15
C ILE A 78 -5.06 2.54 -10.41
N ALA A 79 -4.56 2.17 -11.59
CA ALA A 79 -5.01 2.74 -12.86
C ALA A 79 -6.50 2.48 -13.11
N ILE A 80 -6.97 1.25 -12.88
CA ILE A 80 -8.38 0.87 -13.03
C ILE A 80 -9.25 1.59 -12.01
N ALA A 81 -8.83 1.64 -10.74
CA ALA A 81 -9.58 2.31 -9.69
C ALA A 81 -9.74 3.81 -9.96
N LEU A 82 -8.67 4.50 -10.37
CA LEU A 82 -8.72 5.90 -10.75
C LEU A 82 -9.58 6.12 -11.98
N ALA A 83 -9.34 5.37 -13.07
CA ALA A 83 -10.12 5.51 -14.30
C ALA A 83 -11.61 5.26 -14.05
N GLY A 84 -11.96 4.18 -13.36
CA GLY A 84 -13.33 3.86 -13.00
C GLY A 84 -13.96 4.93 -12.10
N GLY A 85 -13.22 5.42 -11.11
CA GLY A 85 -13.68 6.50 -10.22
C GLY A 85 -13.83 7.87 -10.88
N PHE A 86 -13.16 8.13 -12.00
CA PHE A 86 -13.35 9.37 -12.79
C PHE A 86 -14.47 9.26 -13.84
N ILE A 87 -14.79 8.04 -14.29
CA ILE A 87 -15.83 7.80 -15.30
C ILE A 87 -17.23 7.89 -14.69
N VAL A 88 -17.39 7.38 -13.46
CA VAL A 88 -18.67 7.36 -12.73
C VAL A 88 -18.78 8.60 -11.86
#